data_AF-A0A9D6L824-F1
#
_entry.id   AF-A0A9D6L824-F1
#
_cell.length_a   1.000
_cell.length_b   1.000
_cell.length_c   1.000
_cell.angle_alpha   90.00
_cell.angle_beta   90.00
_cell.angle_gamma   90.00
#
_symmetry.space_group_name_H-M   'P 1'
#
loop_
_entity.id
_entity.type
_entity.pdbx_description
1 polymer ?
#
loop_
_entity_poly.entity_id
_entity_poly.type
_entity_poly.pdbx_seq_one_letter_code
_entity_poly.pdbx_strand_id
1 'polypeptide(L)' 'DYLQRALAQAPKDADVQFKAALVNAQFGDREKTLDWLKRAVAAGTSAATVRDNPMFDSLRQDPRYQQLVQKK' A
#
# COMPACT_ATOMS: atom_id res chain seq x y z
N ASP A 1 8.78 -5.23 28.70
CA ASP A 1 8.09 -5.56 27.43
C ASP A 1 8.39 -4.58 26.31
N TYR A 2 9.43 -4.86 25.51
CA TYR A 2 9.78 -4.05 24.33
C TYR A 2 8.85 -4.32 23.14
N LEU A 3 8.26 -5.52 23.05
CA LEU A 3 7.37 -5.95 21.97
C LEU A 3 6.02 -5.20 21.96
N GLN A 4 5.41 -4.97 23.13
CA GLN A 4 4.14 -4.22 23.20
C GLN A 4 4.31 -2.70 22.96
N ARG A 5 5.50 -2.14 23.22
CA ARG A 5 5.79 -0.73 22.91
C ARG A 5 6.14 -0.51 21.43
N ALA A 6 6.74 -1.52 20.78
CA ALA A 6 6.93 -1.52 19.33
C ALA A 6 5.59 -1.63 18.58
N LEU A 7 4.63 -2.39 19.10
CA LEU A 7 3.28 -2.52 18.51
C LEU A 7 2.33 -1.35 18.82
N ALA A 8 2.69 -0.46 19.76
CA ALA A 8 1.92 0.74 20.11
C ALA A 8 2.32 1.99 19.29
N GLN A 9 3.35 1.87 18.43
CA GLN A 9 3.66 2.79 17.34
C GLN A 9 3.43 1.99 16.04
N ALA A 10 2.46 2.21 15.15
CA ALA A 10 1.51 3.29 15.01
C ALA A 10 0.40 2.86 14.03
N PRO A 11 -0.78 3.50 14.05
CA PRO A 11 -1.74 3.49 12.93
C PRO A 11 -1.20 4.08 11.60
N LYS A 12 0.11 4.37 11.54
CA LYS A 12 0.89 4.82 10.39
C LYS A 12 1.85 3.74 9.87
N ASP A 13 1.76 2.50 10.35
CA ASP A 13 2.59 1.42 9.84
C ASP A 13 2.28 1.18 8.35
N ALA A 14 3.33 1.36 7.54
CA ALA A 14 3.29 1.14 6.10
C ALA A 14 2.72 -0.25 5.76
N ASP A 15 3.03 -1.25 6.58
CA ASP A 15 2.52 -2.62 6.45
C ASP A 15 1.00 -2.73 6.64
N VAL A 16 0.42 -2.04 7.63
CA VAL A 16 -1.04 -2.03 7.85
C VAL A 16 -1.76 -1.36 6.68
N GLN A 17 -1.23 -0.24 6.20
CA GLN A 17 -1.78 0.49 5.05
C GLN A 17 -1.65 -0.32 3.76
N PHE A 18 -0.54 -1.03 3.58
CA PHE A 18 -0.34 -1.93 2.45
C PHE A 18 -1.29 -3.13 2.49
N LYS A 19 -1.49 -3.74 3.66
CA LYS A 19 -2.49 -4.81 3.85
C LYS A 19 -3.91 -4.33 3.55
N ALA A 20 -4.27 -3.13 3.98
CA ALA A 20 -5.56 -2.54 3.64
C ALA A 20 -5.73 -2.38 2.11
N ALA A 21 -4.67 -1.98 1.39
CA ALA A 21 -4.71 -1.95 -0.07
C ALA A 21 -4.94 -3.33 -0.68
N LEU A 22 -4.26 -4.38 -0.18
CA LEU A 22 -4.43 -5.75 -0.67
C LEU A 22 -5.86 -6.27 -0.50
N VAL A 23 -6.46 -6.03 0.67
CA VAL A 23 -7.84 -6.43 0.95
C VAL A 23 -8.81 -5.74 -0.02
N ASN A 24 -8.66 -4.44 -0.24
CA ASN A 24 -9.51 -3.72 -1.19
C ASN A 24 -9.27 -4.14 -2.65
N ALA A 25 -8.03 -4.47 -3.01
CA ALA A 25 -7.69 -4.99 -4.33
C ALA A 25 -8.39 -6.33 -4.59
N GLN A 26 -8.46 -7.18 -3.58
CA GLN A 26 -9.16 -8.47 -3.64
C GLN A 26 -10.67 -8.31 -3.89
N PHE A 27 -11.28 -7.25 -3.34
CA PHE A 27 -12.69 -6.92 -3.58
C PHE A 27 -12.92 -6.12 -4.88
N GLY A 28 -11.86 -5.82 -5.64
CA GLY A 28 -11.96 -5.01 -6.86
C GLY A 28 -12.25 -3.53 -6.62
N ASP A 29 -12.18 -3.05 -5.37
CA ASP A 29 -12.38 -1.64 -5.04
C ASP A 29 -11.11 -0.85 -5.38
N ARG A 30 -10.99 -0.51 -6.66
CA ARG A 30 -9.84 0.21 -7.23
C ARG A 30 -9.59 1.54 -6.54
N GLU A 31 -10.65 2.28 -6.20
CA GLU A 31 -10.53 3.61 -5.59
C GLU A 31 -9.91 3.51 -4.20
N LYS A 32 -10.46 2.65 -3.34
CA LYS A 32 -9.90 2.44 -2.00
C LYS A 32 -8.50 1.85 -2.06
N THR A 33 -8.25 0.93 -2.99
CA THR A 33 -6.90 0.34 -3.16
C THR A 33 -5.86 1.43 -3.42
N LEU A 34 -6.14 2.36 -4.33
CA LEU A 34 -5.22 3.45 -4.66
C LEU A 34 -5.03 4.44 -3.51
N ASP A 35 -6.08 4.75 -2.75
CA ASP A 35 -5.96 5.61 -1.57
C ASP A 35 -5.07 4.96 -0.50
N TRP A 36 -5.25 3.67 -0.24
CA TRP A 36 -4.42 2.92 0.70
C TRP A 36 -2.98 2.78 0.22
N LEU A 37 -2.75 2.53 -1.08
CA LEU A 37 -1.40 2.48 -1.65
C LEU A 37 -0.67 3.82 -1.52
N LYS A 38 -1.37 4.94 -1.76
CA LYS A 38 -0.79 6.27 -1.60
C LYS A 38 -0.33 6.52 -0.16
N ARG A 39 -1.15 6.12 0.82
CA ARG A 39 -0.80 6.19 2.24
C ARG A 39 0.40 5.28 2.55
N ALA A 40 0.35 4.03 2.10
CA ALA A 40 1.38 3.03 2.36
C ALA A 40 2.75 3.48 1.82
N VAL A 41 2.80 4.03 0.60
CA VAL A 41 4.02 4.60 0.02
C VAL A 41 4.51 5.82 0.81
N ALA A 42 3.59 6.72 1.20
CA ALA A 42 3.94 7.87 2.04
C ALA A 42 4.44 7.46 3.45
N ALA A 43 4.04 6.29 3.93
CA ALA A 43 4.49 5.71 5.20
C ALA A 43 5.80 4.92 5.09
N GLY A 44 6.35 4.71 3.89
CA GLY A 44 7.64 4.04 3.67
C GLY A 44 7.56 2.71 2.92
N THR A 45 6.39 2.30 2.41
CA THR A 45 6.31 1.16 1.47
C THR A 45 7.05 1.51 0.20
N SER A 46 7.98 0.65 -0.22
CA SER A 46 8.74 0.90 -1.44
C SER A 46 7.84 0.78 -2.69
N ALA A 47 8.08 1.65 -3.67
CA ALA A 47 7.43 1.59 -4.98
C ALA A 47 7.64 0.22 -5.66
N ALA A 48 8.80 -0.40 -5.46
CA ALA A 48 9.11 -1.74 -5.97
C ALA A 48 8.18 -2.80 -5.37
N THR A 49 7.94 -2.77 -4.05
CA THR A 49 6.99 -3.68 -3.38
C THR A 49 5.58 -3.57 -3.94
N VAL A 50 5.13 -2.34 -4.26
CA VAL A 50 3.82 -2.11 -4.87
C VAL A 50 3.79 -2.62 -6.32
N ARG A 51 4.86 -2.41 -7.09
CA ARG A 51 4.97 -2.81 -8.50
C ARG A 51 5.04 -4.33 -8.69
N ASP A 52 5.73 -5.02 -7.79
CA ASP A 52 6.04 -6.44 -7.91
C ASP A 52 4.92 -7.33 -7.35
N ASN A 53 3.88 -6.73 -6.76
CA ASN A 53 2.76 -7.48 -6.19
C ASN A 53 1.64 -7.71 -7.23
N PRO A 54 1.31 -8.98 -7.56
CA PRO A 54 0.33 -9.31 -8.59
C PRO A 54 -1.11 -8.90 -8.24
N MET A 55 -1.42 -8.64 -6.96
CA MET A 55 -2.74 -8.14 -6.56
C MET A 55 -3.08 -6.78 -7.18
N PHE A 56 -2.07 -6.02 -7.62
CA PHE A 56 -2.26 -4.72 -8.24
C PHE A 56 -2.12 -4.75 -9.77
N ASP A 57 -2.06 -5.94 -10.39
CA ASP A 57 -1.94 -6.06 -11.85
C ASP A 57 -3.11 -5.39 -12.59
N SER A 58 -4.31 -5.47 -12.02
CA SER A 58 -5.51 -4.79 -12.52
C SER A 58 -5.39 -3.25 -12.51
N LEU A 59 -4.46 -2.71 -11.73
CA LEU A 59 -4.22 -1.28 -11.56
C LEU A 59 -3.08 -0.75 -12.44
N ARG A 60 -2.32 -1.61 -13.13
CA ARG A 60 -1.15 -1.18 -13.95
C ARG A 60 -1.50 -0.15 -15.02
N GLN A 61 -2.73 -0.17 -15.51
CA GLN A 61 -3.25 0.78 -16.50
C GLN A 61 -3.81 2.08 -15.88
N ASP A 62 -3.92 2.18 -14.54
CA ASP A 62 -4.35 3.41 -13.86
C ASP A 62 -3.16 4.40 -13.79
N PRO A 63 -3.31 5.63 -14.32
CA PRO A 63 -2.26 6.65 -14.20
C PRO A 63 -1.86 6.96 -12.75
N ARG A 64 -2.80 6.86 -11.80
CA ARG A 64 -2.53 7.06 -10.36
C ARG A 64 -1.63 5.97 -9.80
N TYR A 65 -1.81 4.72 -10.24
CA TYR A 65 -0.93 3.62 -9.86
C TYR A 65 0.48 3.82 -10.43
N GLN A 66 0.57 4.20 -11.71
CA GLN A 66 1.84 4.46 -12.38
C GLN A 66 2.64 5.56 -11.66
N GLN A 67 1.98 6.63 -11.21
CA GLN A 67 2.62 7.69 -10.41
C GLN A 67 3.16 7.18 -9.07
N LEU A 68 2.50 6.21 -8.44
CA LEU A 68 2.95 5.63 -7.16
C LEU A 68 4.19 4.74 -7.36
N VAL A 69 4.22 3.92 -8.42
CA VAL A 69 5.34 2.99 -8.68
C VAL A 69 6.54 3.64 -9.39
N GLN A 70 6.37 4.84 -9.97
CA GLN A 70 7.46 5.60 -10.58
C GLN A 70 8.18 6.54 -9.61
N LYS A 71 7.61 6.82 -8.43
CA LYS A 71 8.29 7.62 -7.41
C LYS A 71 9.50 6.85 -6.89
N LYS A 72 10.69 7.41 -7.14
CA LYS A 72 11.98 6.97 -6.59
C LYS A 72 12.08 7.27 -5.10
#